data_AF-A0A1Y2B129-F1
#
_entry.id   AF-A0A1Y2B129-F1
#
_cell.length_a   1.000
_cell.length_b   1.000
_cell.length_c   1.000
_cell.angle_alpha   90.00
_cell.angle_beta   90.00
_cell.angle_gamma   90.00
#
_symmetry.space_group_name_H-M   'P 1'
#
loop_
_entity.id
_entity.type
_entity.pdbx_description
1 polymer ?
#
loop_
_entity_poly.entity_id
_entity_poly.type
_entity_poly.pdbx_seq_one_letter_code
_entity_poly.pdbx_strand_id
1 'polypeptide(L)'
;GEMHTMDSWSWVDCGTATDAVQIKTITVSPDPPVPGKNLTVTVDADVLKILDDGAYADVTVKLGLIKLLQKQFDVCEEAKNANASVQCPVDPGAYNVVQTVELPREIPKAKFSVAVRGYTADDEDMVCLDLFIDFVS
;
A
#
# COMPACT_ATOMS: atom_id res chain seq x y z
N GLY A 1 8.53 16.14 5.06
CA GLY A 1 8.30 14.70 5.14
C GLY A 1 9.60 14.03 5.50
N GLU A 2 9.62 13.23 6.54
CA GLU A 2 10.76 12.37 6.86
C GLU A 2 10.80 11.26 5.80
N MET A 3 11.90 11.17 5.05
CA MET A 3 12.12 10.11 4.08
C MET A 3 12.70 8.90 4.82
N HIS A 4 11.94 7.82 4.93
CA HIS A 4 12.45 6.54 5.42
C HIS A 4 13.12 5.80 4.27
N THR A 5 14.45 5.85 4.20
CA THR A 5 15.25 5.13 3.19
C THR A 5 15.69 3.77 3.72
N MET A 6 15.23 2.70 3.09
CA MET A 6 15.82 1.36 3.15
C MET A 6 16.48 1.10 1.80
N ASP A 7 17.69 0.55 1.73
CA ASP A 7 18.60 0.63 0.55
C ASP A 7 18.05 0.07 -0.79
N SER A 8 16.82 -0.44 -0.85
CA SER A 8 16.12 -0.91 -2.06
C SER A 8 14.72 -0.34 -2.27
N TRP A 9 14.12 0.34 -1.30
CA TRP A 9 12.77 0.88 -1.43
C TRP A 9 12.49 2.04 -0.47
N SER A 10 11.51 2.85 -0.83
CA SER A 10 11.02 3.95 0.00
C SER A 10 9.55 4.22 -0.28
N TRP A 11 8.92 4.96 0.60
CA TRP A 11 7.54 5.42 0.41
C TRP A 11 7.38 6.86 0.87
N VAL A 12 6.37 7.52 0.32
CA VAL A 12 5.97 8.89 0.65
C VAL A 12 4.47 8.88 0.90
N ASP A 13 4.06 9.39 2.05
CA ASP A 13 2.68 9.83 2.27
C ASP A 13 2.46 11.11 1.46
N CYS A 14 1.63 11.01 0.42
CA CYS A 14 1.26 12.14 -0.44
C CYS A 14 -0.08 12.75 -0.05
N GLY A 15 -0.67 12.28 1.05
CA GLY A 15 -2.00 12.64 1.51
C GLY A 15 -1.99 13.90 2.34
N THR A 16 -3.13 14.13 3.00
CA THR A 16 -3.33 15.24 3.92
C THR A 16 -3.67 14.73 5.32
N ALA A 17 -3.58 15.62 6.31
CA ALA A 17 -3.98 15.30 7.69
C ALA A 17 -5.49 15.04 7.85
N THR A 18 -6.28 15.26 6.79
CA THR A 18 -7.73 15.00 6.76
C THR A 18 -8.11 13.69 6.09
N ASP A 19 -7.14 12.99 5.48
CA ASP A 19 -7.37 11.68 4.87
C ASP A 19 -7.84 10.68 5.94
N ALA A 20 -8.81 9.82 5.59
CA ALA A 20 -9.45 8.92 6.54
C ALA A 20 -8.48 7.93 7.21
N VAL A 21 -7.32 7.65 6.61
CA VAL A 21 -6.26 6.80 7.13
C VAL A 21 -4.95 7.57 7.18
N GLN A 22 -4.35 7.64 8.37
CA GLN A 22 -3.04 8.25 8.59
C GLN A 22 -2.00 7.16 8.82
N ILE A 23 -1.07 6.99 7.87
CA ILE A 23 -0.03 5.97 7.98
C ILE A 23 1.08 6.45 8.90
N LYS A 24 1.41 5.64 9.90
CA LYS A 24 2.53 5.89 10.81
C LYS A 24 3.80 5.23 10.32
N THR A 25 3.72 3.94 9.99
CA THR A 25 4.87 3.16 9.55
C THR A 25 4.45 2.15 8.49
N ILE A 26 5.37 1.87 7.58
CA ILE A 26 5.33 0.71 6.70
C ILE A 26 6.69 0.04 6.81
N THR A 27 6.70 -1.23 7.18
CA THR A 27 7.91 -2.06 7.22
C THR A 27 7.70 -3.32 6.40
N VAL A 28 8.78 -3.85 5.85
CA VAL A 28 8.75 -5.06 5.02
C VAL A 28 9.76 -6.09 5.53
N SER A 29 9.48 -7.36 5.26
CA SER A 29 10.39 -8.46 5.56
C SER A 29 10.30 -9.53 4.47
N PRO A 30 11.42 -9.97 3.86
CA PRO A 30 12.77 -9.44 4.06
C PRO A 30 12.89 -8.00 3.58
N ASP A 31 13.78 -7.24 4.21
CA ASP A 31 14.22 -5.91 3.78
C ASP A 31 15.71 -5.99 3.44
N PRO A 32 16.12 -5.81 2.17
CA PRO A 32 15.30 -5.43 1.01
C PRO A 32 14.34 -6.55 0.54
N PRO A 33 13.19 -6.22 -0.09
CA PRO A 33 12.30 -7.22 -0.71
C PRO A 33 13.03 -8.08 -1.73
N VAL A 34 12.83 -9.41 -1.69
CA VAL A 34 13.54 -10.37 -2.54
C VAL A 34 12.58 -11.10 -3.47
N PRO A 35 12.68 -10.93 -4.80
CA PRO A 35 11.87 -11.68 -5.77
C PRO A 35 11.91 -13.19 -5.53
N GLY A 36 10.76 -13.84 -5.65
CA GLY A 36 10.61 -15.28 -5.44
C GLY A 36 10.52 -15.74 -3.99
N LYS A 37 10.50 -14.81 -3.03
CA LYS A 37 10.24 -15.09 -1.62
C LYS A 37 8.93 -14.45 -1.17
N ASN A 38 8.42 -14.91 -0.03
CA ASN A 38 7.34 -14.23 0.64
C ASN A 38 7.81 -12.86 1.11
N LEU A 39 6.96 -11.86 0.91
CA LEU A 39 7.11 -10.51 1.42
C LEU A 39 6.03 -10.31 2.48
N THR A 40 6.45 -10.10 3.72
CA THR A 40 5.57 -9.67 4.81
C THR A 40 5.63 -8.15 4.90
N VAL A 41 4.47 -7.50 4.83
CA VAL A 41 4.28 -6.07 5.01
C VAL A 41 3.57 -5.84 6.35
N THR A 42 4.13 -4.97 7.17
CA THR A 42 3.51 -4.54 8.43
C THR A 42 3.26 -3.04 8.36
N VAL A 43 2.00 -2.65 8.55
CA VAL A 43 1.53 -1.26 8.51
C VAL A 43 0.95 -0.89 9.86
N ASP A 44 1.46 0.20 10.44
CA ASP A 44 0.80 0.90 11.55
C ASP A 44 0.09 2.12 11.01
N ALA A 45 -1.20 2.27 11.33
CA ALA A 45 -2.00 3.41 10.89
C ALA A 45 -3.09 3.78 11.91
N ASP A 46 -3.54 5.03 11.86
CA ASP A 46 -4.76 5.48 12.52
C ASP A 46 -5.88 5.66 11.49
N VAL A 47 -7.03 5.07 11.75
CA VAL A 47 -8.27 5.28 11.00
C VAL A 47 -9.06 6.38 11.70
N LEU A 48 -9.32 7.48 11.01
CA LEU A 48 -9.99 8.68 11.54
C LEU A 48 -11.51 8.68 11.28
N LYS A 49 -11.95 8.00 10.22
CA LYS A 49 -13.34 7.88 9.79
C LYS A 49 -13.66 6.42 9.51
N ILE A 50 -14.92 6.03 9.67
CA ILE A 50 -15.34 4.67 9.33
C ILE A 50 -15.08 4.39 7.85
N LEU A 51 -14.55 3.19 7.55
CA LEU A 51 -14.36 2.71 6.18
C LEU A 51 -15.38 1.60 5.92
N ASP A 52 -16.41 1.92 5.15
CA ASP A 52 -17.49 0.99 4.78
C ASP A 52 -17.19 0.25 3.46
N ASP A 53 -18.00 -0.78 3.18
CA ASP A 53 -17.99 -1.47 1.90
C ASP A 53 -18.14 -0.47 0.73
N GLY A 54 -17.34 -0.66 -0.31
CA GLY A 54 -17.27 0.26 -1.46
C GLY A 54 -16.12 1.25 -1.41
N ALA A 55 -15.34 1.32 -0.31
CA ALA A 55 -14.04 1.98 -0.33
C ALA A 55 -13.11 1.33 -1.39
N TYR A 56 -12.30 2.14 -2.06
CA TYR A 56 -11.50 1.69 -3.20
C TYR A 56 -10.14 2.37 -3.29
N ALA A 57 -9.24 1.79 -4.08
CA ALA A 57 -7.94 2.36 -4.38
C ALA A 57 -7.60 2.28 -5.87
N ASP A 58 -7.28 3.43 -6.45
CA ASP A 58 -6.65 3.53 -7.76
C ASP A 58 -5.15 3.25 -7.64
N VAL A 59 -4.72 2.14 -8.23
CA VAL A 59 -3.33 1.71 -8.21
C VAL A 59 -2.72 1.85 -9.60
N THR A 60 -1.65 2.64 -9.69
CA THR A 60 -0.84 2.79 -10.90
C THR A 60 0.57 2.28 -10.65
N VAL A 61 1.01 1.28 -11.42
CA VAL A 61 2.39 0.77 -11.39
C VAL A 61 3.11 1.20 -12.66
N LYS A 62 4.30 1.77 -12.50
CA LYS A 62 5.18 2.13 -13.61
C LYS A 62 6.55 1.46 -13.49
N LEU A 63 7.12 1.14 -14.64
CA LEU A 63 8.53 0.81 -14.82
C LEU A 63 9.16 1.97 -15.59
N GLY A 64 9.93 2.81 -14.89
CA GLY A 64 10.35 4.10 -15.43
C GLY A 64 9.15 4.97 -15.86
N LEU A 65 9.07 5.30 -17.15
CA LEU A 65 7.98 6.10 -17.72
C LEU A 65 6.79 5.25 -18.25
N ILE A 66 6.95 3.93 -18.32
CA ILE A 66 5.95 3.02 -18.89
C ILE A 66 4.96 2.62 -17.78
N LYS A 67 3.66 2.83 -18.00
CA LYS A 67 2.59 2.32 -17.13
C LYS A 67 2.37 0.83 -17.40
N LEU A 68 2.62 -0.01 -16.40
CA LEU A 68 2.37 -1.46 -16.46
C LEU A 68 0.98 -1.81 -15.98
N LEU A 69 0.48 -1.11 -14.95
CA LEU A 69 -0.83 -1.30 -14.37
C LEU A 69 -1.47 0.07 -14.11
N GLN A 70 -2.76 0.17 -14.39
CA GLN A 70 -3.63 1.23 -13.92
C GLN A 70 -5.00 0.60 -13.69
N LYS A 71 -5.36 0.36 -12.44
CA LYS A 71 -6.57 -0.38 -12.08
C LYS A 71 -7.10 0.10 -10.73
N GLN A 72 -8.43 0.16 -10.63
CA GLN A 72 -9.14 0.36 -9.37
C GLN A 72 -9.35 -0.99 -8.67
N PHE A 73 -9.12 -1.02 -7.37
CA PHE A 73 -9.34 -2.18 -6.50
C PHE A 73 -10.34 -1.81 -5.41
N ASP A 74 -11.30 -2.69 -5.12
CA ASP A 74 -12.16 -2.57 -3.94
C ASP A 74 -11.34 -3.03 -2.72
N VAL A 75 -11.08 -2.12 -1.77
CA VAL A 75 -10.15 -2.45 -0.67
C VAL A 75 -10.75 -3.46 0.31
N CYS A 76 -12.07 -3.49 0.45
CA CYS A 76 -12.78 -4.42 1.32
C CYS A 76 -12.80 -5.82 0.70
N GLU A 77 -13.04 -5.93 -0.61
CA GLU A 77 -12.98 -7.19 -1.33
C GLU A 77 -11.56 -7.76 -1.36
N GLU A 78 -10.55 -6.92 -1.63
CA GLU A 78 -9.14 -7.35 -1.61
C GLU A 78 -8.71 -7.80 -0.20
N ALA A 79 -9.10 -7.08 0.86
CA ALA A 79 -8.83 -7.49 2.24
C ALA A 79 -9.47 -8.85 2.58
N LYS A 80 -10.70 -9.09 2.11
CA LYS A 80 -11.37 -10.38 2.28
C LYS A 80 -10.68 -11.50 1.51
N ASN A 81 -10.31 -11.25 0.25
CA ASN A 81 -9.60 -12.21 -0.60
C ASN A 81 -8.22 -12.57 -0.04
N ALA A 82 -7.57 -11.61 0.63
CA ALA A 82 -6.30 -11.80 1.33
C ALA A 82 -6.46 -12.45 2.73
N ASN A 83 -7.69 -12.71 3.20
CA ASN A 83 -7.98 -13.13 4.57
C ASN A 83 -7.33 -12.21 5.62
N ALA A 84 -7.41 -10.90 5.40
CA ALA A 84 -6.81 -9.91 6.27
C ALA A 84 -7.45 -9.90 7.67
N SER A 85 -6.65 -9.56 8.70
CA SER A 85 -7.15 -9.43 10.07
C SER A 85 -8.11 -8.26 10.26
N VAL A 86 -8.00 -7.24 9.41
CA VAL A 86 -8.88 -6.09 9.36
C VAL A 86 -9.82 -6.27 8.17
N GLN A 87 -11.11 -6.16 8.43
CA GLN A 87 -12.19 -6.35 7.46
C GLN A 87 -13.17 -5.19 7.58
N CYS A 88 -13.81 -4.83 6.47
CA CYS A 88 -14.85 -3.81 6.49
C CYS A 88 -16.12 -4.34 7.22
N PRO A 89 -16.90 -3.44 7.87
CA PRO A 89 -16.57 -2.03 8.10
C PRO A 89 -15.42 -1.86 9.11
N VAL A 90 -14.55 -0.87 8.88
CA VAL A 90 -13.42 -0.55 9.76
C VAL A 90 -13.75 0.70 10.56
N ASP A 91 -13.92 0.55 11.88
CA ASP A 91 -14.17 1.68 12.79
C ASP A 91 -12.94 2.59 12.98
N PRO A 92 -13.13 3.85 13.41
CA PRO A 92 -12.02 4.70 13.82
C PRO A 92 -11.19 4.09 14.96
N GLY A 93 -9.86 4.12 14.83
CA GLY A 93 -8.97 3.52 15.81
C GLY A 93 -7.53 3.34 15.31
N ALA A 94 -6.67 2.81 16.17
CA ALA A 94 -5.31 2.45 15.82
C ALA A 94 -5.25 0.99 15.35
N TYR A 95 -4.61 0.76 14.21
CA TYR A 95 -4.51 -0.56 13.59
C TYR A 95 -3.06 -0.92 13.30
N ASN A 96 -2.75 -2.20 13.52
CA ASN A 96 -1.54 -2.85 13.04
C ASN A 96 -1.97 -3.98 12.09
N VAL A 97 -1.60 -3.85 10.81
CA VAL A 97 -1.96 -4.80 9.76
C VAL A 97 -0.69 -5.51 9.32
N VAL A 98 -0.69 -6.85 9.40
CA VAL A 98 0.39 -7.70 8.92
C VAL A 98 -0.14 -8.57 7.80
N GLN A 99 0.42 -8.43 6.60
CA GLN A 99 0.06 -9.25 5.44
C GLN A 99 1.29 -9.88 4.80
N THR A 100 1.17 -11.14 4.38
CA THR A 100 2.22 -11.84 3.66
C THR A 100 1.75 -12.20 2.26
N VAL A 101 2.51 -11.77 1.26
CA VAL A 101 2.24 -12.04 -0.16
C VAL A 101 3.42 -12.75 -0.80
N GLU A 102 3.17 -13.54 -1.84
CA GLU A 102 4.24 -14.13 -2.64
C GLU A 102 4.74 -13.11 -3.65
N LEU A 103 6.03 -12.76 -3.56
CA LEU A 103 6.65 -11.89 -4.54
C LEU A 103 7.10 -12.73 -5.75
N PRO A 104 6.62 -12.48 -6.99
CA PRO A 104 6.97 -13.28 -8.15
C PRO A 104 8.48 -13.39 -8.41
N ARG A 105 8.94 -14.50 -9.00
CA ARG A 105 10.36 -14.72 -9.33
C ARG A 105 10.79 -13.92 -10.55
N GLU A 106 9.87 -13.70 -11.48
CA GLU A 106 10.12 -13.13 -12.81
C GLU A 106 10.06 -11.59 -12.83
N ILE A 107 10.20 -10.93 -11.67
CA ILE A 107 10.23 -9.46 -11.60
C ILE A 107 11.47 -8.95 -12.36
N PRO A 108 11.29 -8.07 -13.37
CA PRO A 108 12.40 -7.47 -14.09
C PRO A 108 13.33 -6.67 -13.17
N LYS A 109 14.63 -6.72 -13.46
CA LYS A 109 15.61 -5.82 -12.83
C LYS A 109 15.41 -4.38 -13.31
N ALA A 110 14.58 -3.64 -12.58
CA ALA A 110 14.23 -2.27 -12.93
C ALA A 110 13.77 -1.50 -11.69
N LYS A 111 13.61 -0.18 -11.87
CA LYS A 111 13.00 0.71 -10.89
C LYS A 111 11.50 0.79 -11.14
N PHE A 112 10.74 0.57 -10.09
CA PHE A 112 9.28 0.65 -10.09
C PHE A 112 8.83 1.83 -9.26
N SER A 113 7.75 2.47 -9.71
CA SER A 113 6.98 3.39 -8.88
C SER A 113 5.54 2.91 -8.82
N VAL A 114 4.98 2.86 -7.61
CA VAL A 114 3.58 2.52 -7.37
C VAL A 114 2.90 3.72 -6.75
N ALA A 115 1.85 4.23 -7.40
CA ALA A 115 0.99 5.24 -6.84
C ALA A 115 -0.31 4.57 -6.40
N VAL A 116 -0.69 4.77 -5.13
CA VAL A 116 -1.94 4.33 -4.54
C VAL A 116 -2.73 5.57 -4.16
N ARG A 117 -3.95 5.70 -4.67
CA ARG A 117 -4.89 6.77 -4.33
C ARG A 117 -6.17 6.11 -3.84
N GLY A 118 -6.37 6.11 -2.53
CA GLY A 118 -7.51 5.49 -1.87
C GLY A 118 -8.60 6.49 -1.58
N TYR A 119 -9.84 6.06 -1.74
CA TYR A 119 -11.04 6.84 -1.46
C TYR A 119 -12.03 6.00 -0.64
N THR A 120 -12.83 6.68 0.18
CA THR A 120 -13.95 6.06 0.91
C THR A 120 -15.09 5.73 -0.05
N ALA A 121 -16.12 5.02 0.43
CA ALA A 121 -17.33 4.74 -0.34
C ALA A 121 -18.09 6.01 -0.78
N ASP A 122 -17.84 7.15 -0.11
CA ASP A 122 -18.41 8.46 -0.41
C ASP A 122 -17.48 9.34 -1.28
N ASP A 123 -16.45 8.75 -1.90
CA ASP A 123 -15.45 9.43 -2.72
C ASP A 123 -14.59 10.47 -1.96
N GLU A 124 -14.49 10.38 -0.63
CA GLU A 124 -13.58 11.21 0.17
C GLU A 124 -12.16 10.63 0.18
N ASP A 125 -11.14 11.48 0.28
CA ASP A 125 -9.73 11.04 0.36
C ASP A 125 -9.52 10.12 1.57
N MET A 126 -9.11 8.87 1.30
CA MET A 126 -8.87 7.85 2.33
C MET A 126 -7.38 7.71 2.64
N VAL A 127 -6.54 7.59 1.61
CA VAL A 127 -5.08 7.42 1.77
C VAL A 127 -4.36 7.75 0.46
N CYS A 128 -3.16 8.33 0.55
CA CYS A 128 -2.33 8.59 -0.63
C CYS A 128 -0.90 8.12 -0.37
N LEU A 129 -0.42 7.16 -1.19
CA LEU A 129 0.95 6.65 -1.09
C LEU A 129 1.64 6.64 -2.45
N ASP A 130 2.90 7.05 -2.46
CA ASP A 130 3.83 6.79 -3.54
C ASP A 130 4.97 5.90 -3.02
N LEU A 131 5.12 4.71 -3.61
CA LEU A 131 6.18 3.76 -3.30
C LEU A 131 7.19 3.71 -4.44
N PHE A 132 8.46 3.60 -4.09
CA PHE A 132 9.58 3.49 -5.02
C PHE A 132 10.39 2.25 -4.66
N ILE A 133 10.56 1.33 -5.62
CA ILE A 133 11.27 0.06 -5.43
C ILE A 133 12.36 -0.08 -6.48
N ASP A 134 13.55 -0.48 -6.06
CA ASP A 134 14.72 -0.70 -6.90
C ASP A 134 15.14 -2.17 -6.87
N PHE A 135 14.85 -2.89 -7.97
CA PHE A 135 15.29 -4.28 -8.17
C PHE A 135 16.55 -4.39 -9.04
N VAL A 136 17.29 -3.29 -9.26
CA VAL A 136 18.52 -3.31 -10.08
C VAL A 136 19.72 -3.84 -9.31
N SER A 137 19.82 -3.51 -8.02
CA SER A 137 20.92 -3.82 -7.11
C SER A 137 20.89 -5.25 -6.57
#